data_AF-A0A846WYK0-F1
#
_entry.id   AF-A0A846WYK0-F1
#
_cell.length_a   1.000
_cell.length_b   1.000
_cell.length_c   1.000
_cell.angle_alpha   90.00
_cell.angle_beta   90.00
_cell.angle_gamma   90.00
#
_symmetry.space_group_name_H-M   'P 1'
#
loop_
_entity.id
_entity.type
_entity.pdbx_description
1 polymer ?
#
loop_
_entity_poly.entity_id
_entity_poly.type
_entity_poly.pdbx_seq_one_letter_code
_entity_poly.pdbx_strand_id
1 'polypeptide(L)'
;MYRERPSRIPGAVRWRSTGSAGTALILPDGCMDVIVIDGEPVVAGPDAVAAHVIGSDGARLDGLRFPPGVLPQLLGVAADELTGVRVPLAEVLPRRRLRDSRDPEEIAAQLLDDVALDRRITAIAVRLGAGRAVVEVAAETGLGERTLHRLARRSFGYGPKTLARILRFQRAVALIRAGDALGVAAASSGYADQAHLTREVRALTGVTPRALFAPEPVHR
;
A
#
# COMPACT_ATOMS: atom_id res chain seq x y z
N MET A 1 -10.36 16.31 -4.77
CA MET A 1 -10.37 15.54 -6.03
C MET A 1 -9.09 14.73 -6.15
N TYR A 2 -9.22 13.41 -6.32
CA TYR A 2 -8.11 12.45 -6.43
C TYR A 2 -7.80 12.11 -7.90
N ARG A 3 -6.52 12.03 -8.27
CA ARG A 3 -6.07 11.66 -9.63
C ARG A 3 -4.76 10.87 -9.56
N GLU A 4 -4.61 9.88 -10.42
CA GLU A 4 -3.39 9.07 -10.55
C GLU A 4 -2.82 9.16 -11.96
N ARG A 5 -1.49 8.98 -12.08
CA ARG A 5 -0.80 8.75 -13.34
C ARG A 5 0.40 7.81 -13.15
N PRO A 6 0.84 7.09 -14.19
CA PRO A 6 2.12 6.40 -14.16
C PRO A 6 3.27 7.35 -13.80
N SER A 7 4.24 6.84 -13.05
CA SER A 7 5.47 7.56 -12.72
C SER A 7 6.61 7.24 -13.69
N ARG A 8 7.61 8.12 -13.74
CA ARG A 8 8.93 7.79 -14.32
C ARG A 8 9.68 6.72 -13.52
N ILE A 9 9.32 6.51 -12.25
CA ILE A 9 9.88 5.45 -11.42
C ILE A 9 9.18 4.12 -11.76
N PRO A 10 9.90 3.07 -12.20
CA PRO A 10 9.28 1.82 -12.66
C PRO A 10 8.31 1.21 -11.65
N GLY A 11 7.06 1.02 -12.08
CA GLY A 11 5.99 0.43 -11.28
C GLY A 11 5.34 1.37 -10.25
N ALA A 12 5.90 2.55 -9.99
CA ALA A 12 5.31 3.52 -9.09
C ALA A 12 4.20 4.33 -9.76
N VAL A 13 3.27 4.83 -8.95
CA VAL A 13 2.14 5.64 -9.39
C VAL A 13 2.20 6.98 -8.68
N ARG A 14 2.24 8.08 -9.44
CA ARG A 14 2.11 9.42 -8.86
C ARG A 14 0.64 9.73 -8.71
N TRP A 15 0.25 10.17 -7.53
CA TRP A 15 -1.12 10.54 -7.24
C TRP A 15 -1.17 11.95 -6.64
N ARG A 16 -2.27 12.64 -6.90
CA ARG A 16 -2.56 13.94 -6.30
C ARG A 16 -3.95 13.93 -5.73
N SER A 17 -4.10 14.54 -4.57
CA SER A 17 -5.39 14.74 -3.93
C SER A 17 -5.54 16.19 -3.48
N THR A 18 -6.66 16.81 -3.84
CA THR A 18 -7.15 17.99 -3.11
C THR A 18 -8.13 17.53 -2.04
N GLY A 19 -7.75 17.77 -0.78
CA GLY A 19 -8.56 17.46 0.39
C GLY A 19 -9.84 18.29 0.40
N SER A 20 -10.94 17.64 0.77
CA SER A 20 -12.12 18.28 1.34
C SER A 20 -12.11 18.02 2.84
N ALA A 21 -12.70 18.90 3.62
CA ALA A 21 -12.94 18.69 5.04
C ALA A 21 -13.70 17.38 5.24
N GLY A 22 -13.24 16.58 6.20
CA GLY A 22 -13.86 15.30 6.53
C GLY A 22 -12.84 14.21 6.82
N THR A 23 -13.36 13.01 7.11
CA THR A 23 -12.54 11.82 7.34
C THR A 23 -12.56 10.94 6.09
N ALA A 24 -11.39 10.68 5.52
CA ALA A 24 -11.21 9.72 4.43
C ALA A 24 -10.69 8.39 4.99
N LEU A 25 -11.07 7.29 4.35
CA LEU A 25 -10.58 5.96 4.69
C LEU A 25 -9.53 5.51 3.67
N ILE A 26 -8.30 5.29 4.13
CA ILE A 26 -7.22 4.71 3.32
C ILE A 26 -7.26 3.20 3.53
N LEU A 27 -7.42 2.46 2.43
CA LEU A 27 -7.47 1.00 2.45
C LEU A 27 -6.06 0.41 2.43
N PRO A 28 -5.81 -0.69 3.18
CA PRO A 28 -4.51 -1.34 3.15
C PRO A 28 -4.29 -1.98 1.78
N ASP A 29 -3.20 -1.64 1.10
CA ASP A 29 -2.86 -2.14 -0.23
C ASP A 29 -1.47 -2.80 -0.31
N GLY A 30 -0.71 -2.73 0.79
CA GLY A 30 0.66 -3.22 0.91
C GLY A 30 1.70 -2.34 0.23
N CYS A 31 1.31 -1.16 -0.23
CA CYS A 31 2.21 -0.15 -0.76
C CYS A 31 2.75 0.74 0.38
N MET A 32 3.76 1.52 0.02
CA MET A 32 4.23 2.64 0.83
C MET A 32 4.43 3.84 -0.08
N ASP A 33 4.28 5.03 0.48
CA ASP A 33 4.26 6.26 -0.29
C ASP A 33 5.31 7.24 0.24
N VAL A 34 5.89 8.02 -0.68
CA VAL A 34 6.50 9.32 -0.33
C VAL A 34 5.47 10.38 -0.69
N ILE A 35 5.01 11.14 0.31
CA ILE A 35 3.95 12.14 0.18
C ILE A 35 4.53 13.49 0.58
N VAL A 36 4.25 14.54 -0.18
CA VAL A 36 4.55 15.91 0.23
C VAL A 36 3.30 16.49 0.89
N ILE A 37 3.41 16.76 2.19
CA ILE A 37 2.36 17.33 3.04
C ILE A 37 2.86 18.71 3.48
N ASP A 38 2.13 19.77 3.13
CA ASP A 38 2.48 21.16 3.49
C ASP A 38 3.94 21.55 3.12
N GLY A 39 4.45 20.98 2.03
CA GLY A 39 5.82 21.23 1.53
C GLY A 39 6.90 20.34 2.16
N GLU A 40 6.55 19.46 3.10
CA GLU A 40 7.46 18.52 3.75
C GLU A 40 7.29 17.10 3.21
N PRO A 41 8.38 16.45 2.75
CA PRO A 41 8.32 15.04 2.38
C PRO A 41 8.15 14.13 3.60
N VAL A 42 7.14 13.27 3.53
CA VAL A 42 6.75 12.32 4.56
C VAL A 42 6.72 10.92 3.94
N VAL A 43 7.28 9.94 4.64
CA VAL A 43 7.11 8.53 4.32
C VAL A 43 5.84 8.03 5.01
N ALA A 44 4.87 7.57 4.23
CA ALA A 44 3.75 6.81 4.73
C ALA A 44 4.10 5.32 4.65
N GLY A 45 4.23 4.67 5.81
CA GLY A 45 4.47 3.24 5.86
C GLY A 45 3.21 2.42 5.56
N PRO A 46 3.36 1.09 5.48
CA PRO A 46 2.28 0.23 5.05
C PRO A 46 1.24 0.10 6.15
N ASP A 47 -0.02 0.06 5.76
CA ASP A 47 -1.13 -0.17 6.68
C ASP A 47 -1.55 -1.65 6.66
N ALA A 48 -1.70 -2.26 7.84
CA ALA A 48 -2.20 -3.63 7.97
C ALA A 48 -3.74 -3.71 7.99
N VAL A 49 -4.38 -2.58 8.32
CA VAL A 49 -5.82 -2.33 8.37
C VAL A 49 -6.05 -0.89 7.91
N ALA A 50 -7.27 -0.52 7.54
CA ALA A 50 -7.56 0.79 7.03
C ALA A 50 -7.25 1.89 8.05
N ALA A 51 -6.70 2.99 7.55
CA ALA A 51 -6.38 4.17 8.33
C ALA A 51 -7.40 5.27 8.04
N HIS A 52 -7.81 5.99 9.08
CA HIS A 52 -8.61 7.20 8.93
C HIS A 52 -7.67 8.41 8.81
N VAL A 53 -7.86 9.19 7.76
CA VAL A 53 -7.13 10.45 7.57
C VAL A 53 -8.12 11.60 7.64
N ILE A 54 -7.79 12.58 8.48
CA ILE A 54 -8.56 13.81 8.61
C ILE A 54 -8.04 14.76 7.54
N GLY A 55 -8.89 15.04 6.55
CA GLY A 55 -8.62 16.03 5.52
C GLY A 55 -8.87 17.43 6.03
N SER A 56 -8.03 18.37 5.63
CA SER A 56 -8.28 19.80 5.76
C SER A 56 -8.76 20.34 4.41
N ASP A 57 -9.71 21.28 4.45
CA ASP A 57 -10.22 21.91 3.23
C ASP A 57 -9.09 22.57 2.45
N GLY A 58 -9.00 22.23 1.17
CA GLY A 58 -8.00 22.80 0.27
C GLY A 58 -6.58 22.23 0.42
N ALA A 59 -6.34 21.29 1.34
CA ALA A 59 -5.05 20.62 1.47
C ALA A 59 -4.66 19.97 0.15
N ARG A 60 -3.42 20.18 -0.30
CA ARG A 60 -2.92 19.60 -1.56
C ARG A 60 -1.85 18.58 -1.24
N LEU A 61 -2.16 17.32 -1.54
CA LEU A 61 -1.25 16.21 -1.40
C LEU A 61 -0.74 15.81 -2.78
N ASP A 62 0.58 15.67 -2.90
CA ASP A 62 1.25 15.08 -4.06
C ASP A 62 2.11 13.93 -3.54
N GLY A 63 1.84 12.72 -4.01
CA GLY A 63 2.47 11.51 -3.51
C GLY A 63 2.93 10.59 -4.62
N LEU A 64 3.92 9.77 -4.29
CA LEU A 64 4.38 8.68 -5.13
C LEU A 64 4.19 7.36 -4.36
N ARG A 65 3.27 6.54 -4.85
CA ARG A 65 3.01 5.19 -4.35
C ARG A 65 3.96 4.19 -4.98
N PHE A 66 4.68 3.45 -4.16
CA PHE A 66 5.60 2.41 -4.62
C PHE A 66 4.95 1.02 -4.56
N PRO A 67 5.30 0.11 -5.49
CA PRO A 67 4.86 -1.28 -5.39
C PRO A 67 5.27 -1.91 -4.04
N PRO A 68 4.51 -2.90 -3.56
CA PRO A 68 4.81 -3.56 -2.29
C PRO A 68 6.27 -3.97 -2.16
N GLY A 69 6.90 -3.48 -1.09
CA GLY A 69 8.28 -3.75 -0.72
C GLY A 69 9.37 -3.09 -1.55
N VAL A 70 9.05 -2.16 -2.45
CA VAL A 70 10.07 -1.37 -3.17
C VAL A 70 10.64 -0.27 -2.27
N LEU A 71 9.80 0.60 -1.68
CA LEU A 71 10.27 1.76 -0.92
C LEU A 71 11.19 1.41 0.28
N PRO A 72 10.92 0.35 1.09
CA PRO A 72 11.84 -0.07 2.16
C PRO A 72 13.26 -0.35 1.68
N GLN A 73 13.40 -0.93 0.49
CA GLN A 73 14.71 -1.22 -0.10
C GLN A 73 15.45 0.07 -0.47
N LEU A 74 14.73 1.07 -0.98
CA LEU A 74 15.28 2.37 -1.34
C LEU A 74 15.68 3.19 -0.10
N LEU A 75 14.88 3.09 0.97
CA LEU A 75 15.14 3.75 2.24
C LEU A 75 16.24 3.05 3.05
N GLY A 76 16.46 1.75 2.82
CA GLY A 76 17.38 0.94 3.63
C GLY A 76 16.87 0.66 5.05
N VAL A 77 15.56 0.79 5.28
CA VAL A 77 14.90 0.58 6.59
C VAL A 77 13.92 -0.58 6.52
N ALA A 78 13.61 -1.19 7.67
CA ALA A 78 12.61 -2.24 7.72
C ALA A 78 11.19 -1.64 7.73
N ALA A 79 10.32 -2.15 6.85
CA ALA A 79 8.94 -1.68 6.75
C ALA A 79 8.12 -1.88 8.03
N ASP A 80 8.48 -2.84 8.88
CA ASP A 80 7.80 -3.08 10.16
C ASP A 80 8.12 -2.01 11.23
N GLU A 81 9.15 -1.19 11.01
CA GLU A 81 9.40 0.02 11.81
C GLU A 81 8.48 1.18 11.43
N LEU A 82 7.90 1.14 10.22
CA LEU A 82 7.06 2.21 9.68
C LEU A 82 5.57 1.82 9.57
N THR A 83 5.19 0.64 10.02
CA THR A 83 3.81 0.14 9.85
C THR A 83 2.81 1.02 10.59
N GLY A 84 1.80 1.51 9.87
CA GLY A 84 0.75 2.37 10.40
C GLY A 84 1.17 3.80 10.72
N VAL A 85 2.42 4.19 10.47
CA VAL A 85 2.94 5.54 10.83
C VAL A 85 3.36 6.34 9.61
N ARG A 86 3.31 7.67 9.78
CA ARG A 86 3.73 8.67 8.80
C ARG A 86 4.88 9.44 9.44
N VAL A 87 6.05 9.41 8.81
CA VAL A 87 7.30 9.92 9.41
C VAL A 87 7.98 10.87 8.43
N PRO A 88 8.43 12.06 8.85
CA PRO A 88 9.22 12.94 7.99
C PRO A 88 10.39 12.20 7.36
N LEU A 89 10.61 12.38 6.05
CA LEU A 89 11.64 11.64 5.31
C LEU A 89 13.05 11.85 5.91
N ALA A 90 13.31 13.05 6.45
CA ALA A 90 14.57 13.37 7.12
C ALA A 90 14.83 12.53 8.38
N GLU A 91 13.78 12.14 9.11
CA GLU A 91 13.88 11.27 10.30
C GLU A 91 14.11 9.81 9.92
N VAL A 92 13.56 9.36 8.78
CA VAL A 92 13.81 8.02 8.23
C VAL A 92 15.25 7.89 7.72
N LEU A 93 15.81 8.97 7.17
CA LEU A 93 17.11 9.00 6.52
C LEU A 93 18.08 9.99 7.18
N PRO A 94 18.35 9.90 8.49
CA PRO A 94 19.08 10.95 9.22
C PRO A 94 20.54 11.11 8.76
N ARG A 95 21.09 10.10 8.06
CA ARG A 95 22.48 10.10 7.56
C ARG A 95 22.60 10.25 6.05
N ARG A 96 21.50 10.18 5.29
CA ARG A 96 21.52 10.29 3.82
C ARG A 96 21.11 11.71 3.43
N ARG A 97 22.03 12.46 2.84
CA ARG A 97 21.74 13.82 2.36
C ARG A 97 21.09 13.74 0.98
N LEU A 98 19.79 14.01 0.93
CA LEU A 98 19.08 14.25 -0.32
C LEU A 98 19.15 15.75 -0.65
N ARG A 99 19.17 16.09 -1.94
CA ARG A 99 18.90 17.44 -2.41
C ARG A 99 17.47 17.80 -2.04
N ASP A 100 17.31 19.03 -1.56
CA ASP A 100 16.02 19.56 -1.15
C ASP A 100 15.06 19.62 -2.36
N SER A 101 13.96 18.88 -2.27
CA SER A 101 12.96 18.79 -3.33
C SER A 101 11.57 18.53 -2.72
N ARG A 102 10.55 19.10 -3.38
CA ARG A 102 9.13 18.88 -3.08
C ARG A 102 8.44 18.11 -4.20
N ASP A 103 9.19 17.53 -5.13
CA ASP A 103 8.64 16.61 -6.10
C ASP A 103 8.92 15.16 -5.64
N PRO A 104 7.88 14.37 -5.29
CA PRO A 104 8.03 12.96 -4.92
C PRO A 104 8.83 12.13 -5.93
N GLU A 105 8.74 12.42 -7.23
CA GLU A 105 9.48 11.69 -8.25
C GLU A 105 10.96 12.09 -8.31
N GLU A 106 11.33 13.31 -7.92
CA GLU A 106 12.75 13.70 -7.81
C GLU A 106 13.37 13.11 -6.56
N ILE A 107 12.63 13.09 -5.45
CA ILE A 107 13.04 12.41 -4.22
C ILE A 107 13.27 10.93 -4.50
N ALA A 108 12.31 10.27 -5.16
CA ALA A 108 12.43 8.86 -5.50
C ALA A 108 13.61 8.56 -6.44
N ALA A 109 13.87 9.42 -7.42
CA ALA A 109 15.04 9.28 -8.29
C ALA A 109 16.35 9.31 -7.47
N GLN A 110 16.47 10.24 -6.51
CA GLN A 110 17.64 10.30 -5.62
C GLN A 110 17.76 9.09 -4.69
N LEU A 111 16.62 8.50 -4.30
CA LEU A 111 16.61 7.28 -3.47
C LEU A 111 17.07 6.05 -4.25
N LEU A 112 16.82 6.00 -5.55
CA LEU A 112 17.20 4.91 -6.45
C LEU A 112 18.69 4.89 -6.77
N ASP A 113 19.37 6.03 -6.70
CA ASP A 113 20.82 6.12 -6.94
C ASP A 113 21.54 5.06 -6.09
N ASP A 114 22.28 4.18 -6.78
CA ASP A 114 23.08 3.07 -6.22
C ASP A 114 22.33 1.95 -5.48
N VAL A 115 21.01 1.82 -5.67
CA VAL A 115 20.21 0.74 -5.04
C VAL A 115 19.93 -0.41 -6.01
N ALA A 116 20.48 -1.58 -5.71
CA ALA A 116 20.11 -2.83 -6.36
C ALA A 116 18.88 -3.47 -5.67
N LEU A 117 17.73 -3.45 -6.34
CA LEU A 117 16.50 -4.05 -5.82
C LEU A 117 16.57 -5.59 -5.83
N ASP A 118 16.23 -6.20 -4.70
CA ASP A 118 16.02 -7.63 -4.57
C ASP A 118 14.69 -8.04 -5.24
N ARG A 119 14.80 -8.59 -6.45
CA ARG A 119 13.68 -9.04 -7.27
C ARG A 119 12.83 -10.11 -6.57
N ARG A 120 13.35 -10.83 -5.57
CA ARG A 120 12.58 -11.82 -4.79
C ARG A 120 11.44 -11.16 -4.03
N ILE A 121 11.62 -9.93 -3.54
CA ILE A 121 10.58 -9.20 -2.80
C ILE A 121 9.39 -8.92 -3.71
N THR A 122 9.62 -8.37 -4.90
CA THR A 122 8.57 -8.14 -5.91
C THR A 122 7.91 -9.45 -6.32
N ALA A 123 8.71 -10.50 -6.54
CA ALA A 123 8.22 -11.85 -6.87
C ALA A 123 7.30 -12.45 -5.80
N ILE A 124 7.57 -12.22 -4.51
CA ILE A 124 6.72 -12.65 -3.39
C ILE A 124 5.37 -11.92 -3.46
N ALA A 125 5.39 -10.59 -3.57
CA ALA A 125 4.17 -9.79 -3.60
C ALA A 125 3.29 -10.15 -4.80
N VAL A 126 3.87 -10.31 -5.99
CA VAL A 126 3.15 -10.72 -7.21
C VAL A 126 2.50 -12.10 -7.03
N ARG A 127 3.21 -13.09 -6.49
CA ARG A 127 2.67 -14.45 -6.33
C ARG A 127 1.58 -14.52 -5.26
N LEU A 128 1.78 -13.88 -4.11
CA LEU A 128 0.74 -13.79 -3.08
C LEU A 128 -0.46 -13.03 -3.60
N GLY A 129 -0.23 -11.94 -4.35
CA GLY A 129 -1.27 -11.17 -5.02
C GLY A 129 -1.99 -11.94 -6.11
N ALA A 130 -1.35 -12.95 -6.71
CA ALA A 130 -1.97 -13.91 -7.63
C ALA A 130 -2.79 -14.99 -6.89
N GLY A 131 -2.69 -15.10 -5.57
CA GLY A 131 -3.44 -16.04 -4.74
C GLY A 131 -2.68 -17.34 -4.42
N ARG A 132 -1.36 -17.40 -4.71
CA ARG A 132 -0.53 -18.54 -4.34
C ARG A 132 -0.44 -18.72 -2.83
N ALA A 133 -0.36 -19.97 -2.37
CA ALA A 133 -0.20 -20.26 -0.96
C ALA A 133 1.20 -19.85 -0.48
N VAL A 134 1.31 -19.44 0.79
CA VAL A 134 2.60 -18.99 1.38
C VAL A 134 3.68 -20.07 1.26
N VAL A 135 3.32 -21.35 1.44
CA VAL A 135 4.23 -22.49 1.32
C VAL A 135 4.75 -22.66 -0.11
N GLU A 136 3.91 -22.45 -1.12
CA GLU A 136 4.30 -22.49 -2.53
C GLU A 136 5.24 -21.33 -2.85
N VAL A 137 4.92 -20.12 -2.38
CA VAL A 137 5.78 -18.95 -2.56
C VAL A 137 7.14 -19.15 -1.90
N ALA A 138 7.19 -19.77 -0.72
CA ALA A 138 8.44 -20.11 -0.05
C ALA A 138 9.30 -21.04 -0.92
N ALA A 139 8.71 -22.15 -1.40
CA ALA A 139 9.38 -23.10 -2.28
C ALA A 139 9.85 -22.47 -3.61
N GLU A 140 8.97 -21.74 -4.31
CA GLU A 140 9.25 -21.12 -5.60
C GLU A 140 10.31 -20.01 -5.53
N THR A 141 10.49 -19.39 -4.36
CA THR A 141 11.53 -18.35 -4.12
C THR A 141 12.81 -18.90 -3.50
N GLY A 142 12.88 -20.22 -3.24
CA GLY A 142 14.00 -20.87 -2.59
C GLY A 142 14.18 -20.45 -1.12
N LEU A 143 13.12 -19.95 -0.48
CA LEU A 143 13.13 -19.48 0.90
C LEU A 143 12.46 -20.52 1.81
N GLY A 144 13.07 -20.83 2.96
CA GLY A 144 12.35 -21.51 4.04
C GLY A 144 11.28 -20.59 4.66
N GLU A 145 10.23 -21.17 5.25
CA GLU A 145 9.09 -20.40 5.82
C GLU A 145 9.52 -19.31 6.81
N ARG A 146 10.45 -19.63 7.72
CA ARG A 146 10.99 -18.67 8.70
C ARG A 146 11.70 -17.50 8.02
N THR A 147 12.45 -17.77 6.95
CA THR A 147 13.15 -16.75 6.17
C THR A 147 12.16 -15.90 5.37
N LEU A 148 11.16 -16.52 4.73
CA LEU A 148 10.08 -15.79 4.06
C LEU A 148 9.34 -14.88 5.04
N HIS A 149 9.02 -15.38 6.24
CA HIS A 149 8.34 -14.58 7.26
C HIS A 149 9.15 -13.36 7.69
N ARG A 150 10.45 -13.54 7.96
CA ARG A 150 11.36 -12.45 8.33
C ARG A 150 11.53 -11.43 7.20
N LEU A 151 11.71 -11.92 5.97
CA LEU A 151 11.82 -11.05 4.79
C LEU A 151 10.53 -10.26 4.57
N ALA A 152 9.38 -10.93 4.66
CA ALA A 152 8.08 -10.27 4.49
C ALA A 152 7.86 -9.15 5.51
N ARG A 153 8.18 -9.37 6.78
CA ARG A 153 8.08 -8.31 7.80
C ARG A 153 8.93 -7.09 7.44
N ARG A 154 10.20 -7.31 7.10
CA ARG A 154 11.12 -6.22 6.74
C ARG A 154 10.74 -5.52 5.44
N SER A 155 10.11 -6.21 4.50
CA SER A 155 9.78 -5.66 3.19
C SER A 155 8.36 -5.09 3.11
N PHE A 156 7.41 -5.58 3.89
CA PHE A 156 5.98 -5.24 3.75
C PHE A 156 5.32 -4.76 5.04
N GLY A 157 6.05 -4.79 6.17
CA GLY A 157 5.54 -4.38 7.48
C GLY A 157 4.93 -5.52 8.30
N TYR A 158 4.61 -6.63 7.64
CA TYR A 158 3.90 -7.76 8.26
C TYR A 158 4.24 -9.10 7.60
N GLY A 159 3.79 -10.19 8.21
CA GLY A 159 4.04 -11.54 7.70
C GLY A 159 3.35 -11.83 6.35
N PRO A 160 3.78 -12.89 5.65
CA PRO A 160 3.31 -13.21 4.29
C PRO A 160 1.81 -13.56 4.24
N LYS A 161 1.25 -14.12 5.32
CA LYS A 161 -0.20 -14.37 5.42
C LYS A 161 -0.99 -13.06 5.45
N THR A 162 -0.53 -12.05 6.19
CA THR A 162 -1.18 -10.73 6.22
C THR A 162 -1.10 -10.06 4.86
N LEU A 163 0.06 -10.12 4.19
CA LEU A 163 0.19 -9.61 2.82
C LEU A 163 -0.78 -10.29 1.86
N ALA A 164 -0.87 -11.63 1.89
CA ALA A 164 -1.78 -12.37 1.04
C ALA A 164 -3.25 -11.98 1.26
N ARG A 165 -3.64 -11.76 2.52
CA ARG A 165 -4.99 -11.28 2.89
C ARG A 165 -5.28 -9.90 2.31
N ILE A 166 -4.35 -8.96 2.47
CA ILE A 166 -4.46 -7.59 1.97
C ILE A 166 -4.57 -7.57 0.44
N LEU A 167 -3.70 -8.29 -0.27
CA LEU A 167 -3.71 -8.32 -1.73
C LEU A 167 -4.98 -9.02 -2.27
N ARG A 168 -5.46 -10.06 -1.58
CA ARG A 168 -6.75 -10.69 -1.89
C ARG A 168 -7.92 -9.72 -1.71
N PHE A 169 -7.91 -8.95 -0.62
CA PHE A 169 -8.90 -7.91 -0.37
C PHE A 169 -8.88 -6.83 -1.45
N GLN A 170 -7.71 -6.34 -1.85
CA GLN A 170 -7.58 -5.36 -2.94
C GLN A 170 -8.14 -5.88 -4.26
N ARG A 171 -7.95 -7.16 -4.59
CA ARG A 171 -8.59 -7.77 -5.76
C ARG A 171 -10.11 -7.73 -5.68
N ALA A 172 -10.69 -8.08 -4.52
CA ALA A 172 -12.14 -8.01 -4.33
C ALA A 172 -12.67 -6.57 -4.42
N VAL A 173 -11.97 -5.60 -3.83
CA VAL A 173 -12.30 -4.17 -3.94
C VAL A 173 -12.32 -3.72 -5.40
N ALA A 174 -11.34 -4.12 -6.20
CA ALA A 174 -11.28 -3.77 -7.63
C ALA A 174 -12.48 -4.32 -8.41
N LEU A 175 -12.85 -5.59 -8.20
CA LEU A 175 -14.01 -6.21 -8.85
C LEU A 175 -15.32 -5.53 -8.45
N ILE A 176 -15.51 -5.23 -7.17
CA ILE A 176 -16.73 -4.57 -6.68
C ILE A 176 -16.83 -3.14 -7.24
N ARG A 177 -15.72 -2.39 -7.28
CA ARG A 177 -15.68 -1.06 -7.89
C ARG A 177 -15.94 -1.09 -9.40
N ALA A 178 -15.61 -2.20 -10.07
CA ALA A 178 -15.94 -2.43 -11.47
C ALA A 178 -17.42 -2.82 -11.70
N GLY A 179 -18.19 -3.05 -10.63
CA GLY A 179 -19.63 -3.33 -10.68
C GLY A 179 -20.02 -4.77 -10.37
N ASP A 180 -19.07 -5.66 -10.04
CA ASP A 180 -19.38 -7.05 -9.73
C ASP A 180 -20.18 -7.18 -8.42
N ALA A 181 -21.14 -8.10 -8.42
CA ALA A 181 -21.86 -8.48 -7.21
C ALA A 181 -20.90 -9.10 -6.17
N LEU A 182 -21.18 -8.89 -4.88
CA LEU A 182 -20.32 -9.36 -3.78
C LEU A 182 -20.01 -10.87 -3.84
N GLY A 183 -20.98 -11.70 -4.23
CA GLY A 183 -20.77 -13.14 -4.38
C GLY A 183 -19.79 -13.48 -5.51
N VAL A 184 -19.87 -12.76 -6.64
CA VAL A 184 -18.95 -12.92 -7.78
C VAL A 184 -17.55 -12.47 -7.38
N ALA A 185 -17.43 -11.28 -6.78
CA ALA A 185 -16.15 -10.76 -6.29
C ALA A 185 -15.50 -11.68 -5.25
N ALA A 186 -16.30 -12.31 -4.37
CA ALA A 186 -15.83 -13.28 -3.40
C ALA A 186 -15.21 -14.52 -4.08
N ALA A 187 -15.95 -15.16 -4.99
CA ALA A 187 -15.49 -16.34 -5.71
C ALA A 187 -14.24 -16.05 -6.56
N SER A 188 -14.26 -14.97 -7.34
CA SER A 188 -13.15 -14.56 -8.22
C SER A 188 -11.89 -14.12 -7.47
N SER A 189 -12.04 -13.73 -6.20
CA SER A 189 -10.91 -13.34 -5.36
C SER A 189 -10.42 -14.45 -4.43
N GLY A 190 -11.01 -15.64 -4.46
CA GLY A 190 -10.57 -16.76 -3.63
C GLY A 190 -11.06 -16.71 -2.18
N TYR A 191 -12.21 -16.07 -1.94
CA TYR A 191 -12.99 -16.27 -0.71
C TYR A 191 -13.90 -17.48 -0.86
N ALA A 192 -14.14 -18.17 0.27
CA ALA A 192 -15.01 -19.35 0.30
C ALA A 192 -16.47 -19.01 -0.06
N ASP A 193 -16.93 -17.83 0.37
CA ASP A 193 -18.27 -17.32 0.12
C ASP A 193 -18.33 -15.79 0.39
N GLN A 194 -19.49 -15.18 0.12
CA GLN A 194 -19.74 -13.77 0.39
C GLN A 194 -19.64 -13.41 1.89
N ALA A 195 -19.98 -14.33 2.79
CA ALA A 195 -19.93 -14.07 4.23
C ALA A 195 -18.47 -13.97 4.71
N HIS A 196 -17.57 -14.78 4.16
CA HIS A 196 -16.13 -14.71 4.37
C HIS A 196 -15.59 -13.38 3.85
N LEU A 197 -15.90 -12.98 2.62
CA LEU A 197 -15.53 -11.66 2.10
C LEU A 197 -16.03 -10.54 3.04
N THR A 198 -17.28 -10.62 3.49
CA THR A 198 -17.87 -9.60 4.39
C THR A 198 -17.14 -9.50 5.72
N ARG A 199 -16.76 -10.64 6.33
CA ARG A 199 -15.95 -10.66 7.55
C ARG A 199 -14.57 -10.05 7.32
N GLU A 200 -13.94 -10.34 6.18
CA GLU A 200 -12.62 -9.80 5.86
C GLU A 200 -12.65 -8.29 5.61
N VAL A 201 -13.65 -7.79 4.87
CA VAL A 201 -13.86 -6.35 4.69
C VAL A 201 -13.98 -5.66 6.06
N ARG A 202 -14.80 -6.20 6.98
CA ARG A 202 -14.93 -5.62 8.32
C ARG A 202 -13.61 -5.69 9.10
N ALA A 203 -12.90 -6.80 9.04
CA ALA A 203 -11.63 -6.97 9.76
C ALA A 203 -10.54 -6.00 9.26
N LEU A 204 -10.50 -5.74 7.95
CA LEU A 204 -9.48 -4.86 7.35
C LEU A 204 -9.89 -3.40 7.32
N THR A 205 -11.18 -3.07 7.37
CA THR A 205 -11.64 -1.67 7.18
C THR A 205 -12.45 -1.10 8.33
N GLY A 206 -12.88 -1.92 9.28
CA GLY A 206 -13.79 -1.53 10.36
C GLY A 206 -15.24 -1.30 9.92
N VAL A 207 -15.53 -1.29 8.61
CA VAL A 207 -16.86 -0.98 8.05
C VAL A 207 -17.43 -2.16 7.26
N THR A 208 -18.74 -2.11 7.00
CA THR A 208 -19.40 -3.12 6.16
C THR A 208 -19.12 -2.87 4.67
N PRO A 209 -19.22 -3.89 3.79
CA PRO A 209 -19.13 -3.68 2.34
C PRO A 209 -20.10 -2.61 1.84
N ARG A 210 -21.35 -2.61 2.35
CA ARG A 210 -22.34 -1.60 1.96
C ARG A 210 -21.91 -0.17 2.29
N ALA A 211 -21.28 0.04 3.44
CA ALA A 211 -20.78 1.36 3.83
C ALA A 211 -19.52 1.74 3.02
N LEU A 212 -18.61 0.78 2.81
CA LEU A 212 -17.36 1.00 2.10
C LEU A 212 -17.56 1.37 0.62
N PHE A 213 -18.53 0.75 -0.03
CA PHE A 213 -18.83 0.95 -1.45
C PHE A 213 -20.07 1.82 -1.67
N ALA A 214 -20.55 2.51 -0.64
CA ALA A 214 -21.59 3.52 -0.82
C ALA A 214 -21.03 4.64 -1.71
N PRO A 215 -21.82 5.19 -2.65
CA PRO A 215 -21.42 6.39 -3.37
C PRO A 215 -21.14 7.52 -2.37
N GLU A 216 -20.07 8.29 -2.60
CA GLU A 216 -19.78 9.46 -1.77
C GLU A 216 -21.00 10.39 -1.76
N PRO A 217 -21.41 10.91 -0.58
CA PRO A 217 -22.52 11.85 -0.51
C PRO A 217 -22.17 13.10 -1.32
N VAL A 218 -22.93 13.32 -2.40
CA VAL A 218 -22.86 14.55 -3.21
C VAL A 218 -23.24 15.71 -2.29
N HIS A 219 -22.24 16.44 -1.81
CA HIS A 219 -22.48 17.73 -1.18
C HIS A 219 -22.90 18.69 -2.30
N ARG A 220 -24.19 19.00 -2.35
CA ARG A 220 -24.76 20.06 -3.21
C ARG A 220 -24.46 21.43 -2.63
#